data_AF-A0A7V5BFT9-F1
#
_entry.id   AF-A0A7V5BFT9-F1
#
_cell.length_a   1.000
_cell.length_b   1.000
_cell.length_c   1.000
_cell.angle_alpha   90.00
_cell.angle_beta   90.00
_cell.angle_gamma   90.00
#
_symmetry.space_group_name_H-M   'P 1'
#
loop_
_entity.id
_entity.type
_entity.pdbx_description
1 polymer ?
#
loop_
_entity_poly.entity_id
_entity_poly.type
_entity_poly.pdbx_seq_one_letter_code
_entity_poly.pdbx_strand_id
1 'polypeptide(L)'
;MVVEGNIIDAFDLYFHDQVVTHSDAGDRSKNKAQKREWLVKFFQLIQKVDKIELYGQTVTGNVSHSKFSFHFTTTWGAQLVWKEIIRRTWKDDLVIDEYYYEGELPETKKEEKTPSPAKKAIKKAAPKKVKEATPSKPAAKKTTPKKVVAQKVVKKAAPTKSPAKKAAPKITAKKVVKKAAPKKPDDLKKIEGIGPKIAQLLTDAGISTFAKLATAKQDKLKAILAAAGNRYKMHNPATWPEQANLAKNGQWDELKKLQDRLDGGRR
;
A
#
# COMPACT_ATOMS: atom_id res chain seq x y z
N MET A 1 9.99 -17.65 10.54
CA MET A 1 10.05 -16.24 10.10
C MET A 1 10.03 -16.26 8.59
N VAL A 2 9.00 -15.71 7.97
CA VAL A 2 8.89 -15.67 6.50
C VAL A 2 9.70 -14.45 6.03
N VAL A 3 10.85 -14.70 5.42
CA VAL A 3 11.75 -13.67 4.87
C VAL A 3 11.39 -13.46 3.39
N GLU A 4 11.81 -12.36 2.79
CA GLU A 4 11.60 -12.00 1.38
C GLU A 4 11.73 -13.19 0.39
N GLY A 5 12.81 -13.97 0.49
CA GLY A 5 12.99 -15.18 -0.32
C GLY A 5 11.94 -16.26 -0.06
N ASN A 6 11.56 -16.46 1.20
CA ASN A 6 10.57 -17.47 1.58
C ASN A 6 9.16 -17.15 1.07
N ILE A 7 8.82 -15.88 0.78
CA ILE A 7 7.50 -15.53 0.21
C ILE A 7 7.45 -15.91 -1.26
N ILE A 8 8.48 -15.56 -2.03
CA ILE A 8 8.54 -15.86 -3.46
C ILE A 8 8.69 -17.38 -3.66
N ASP A 9 9.52 -18.05 -2.86
CA ASP A 9 9.68 -19.51 -2.93
C ASP A 9 8.39 -20.23 -2.54
N ALA A 10 7.68 -19.76 -1.50
CA ALA A 10 6.36 -20.32 -1.15
C ALA A 10 5.33 -20.07 -2.26
N PHE A 11 5.38 -18.91 -2.92
CA PHE A 11 4.53 -18.64 -4.07
C PHE A 11 4.84 -19.61 -5.23
N ASP A 12 6.11 -19.88 -5.49
CA ASP A 12 6.53 -20.83 -6.51
C ASP A 12 6.13 -22.29 -6.18
N LEU A 13 6.11 -22.66 -4.90
CA LEU A 13 5.74 -24.02 -4.47
C LEU A 13 4.24 -24.27 -4.39
N TYR A 14 3.46 -23.31 -3.90
CA TYR A 14 2.06 -23.54 -3.53
C TYR A 14 1.04 -22.97 -4.51
N PHE A 15 1.46 -22.28 -5.57
CA PHE A 15 0.54 -21.69 -6.54
C PHE A 15 0.58 -22.43 -7.88
N HIS A 16 -0.62 -22.67 -8.42
CA HIS A 16 -0.78 -23.25 -9.74
C HIS A 16 -0.32 -22.28 -10.84
N ASP A 17 0.19 -22.76 -11.97
CA ASP A 17 0.74 -21.89 -13.02
C ASP A 17 -0.30 -20.94 -13.63
N GLN A 18 -1.56 -21.39 -13.68
CA GLN A 18 -2.71 -20.60 -14.14
C GLN A 18 -3.41 -19.83 -13.01
N VAL A 19 -2.77 -19.66 -11.85
CA VAL A 19 -3.37 -18.93 -10.74
C VAL A 19 -3.72 -17.49 -11.14
N VAL A 20 -4.91 -17.08 -10.75
CA VAL A 20 -5.38 -15.71 -10.86
C VAL A 20 -5.37 -15.10 -9.47
N THR A 21 -4.62 -14.01 -9.29
CA THR A 21 -4.60 -13.27 -8.03
C THR A 21 -5.31 -11.93 -8.25
N HIS A 22 -6.29 -11.61 -7.41
CA HIS A 22 -7.16 -10.46 -7.48
C HIS A 22 -6.78 -9.45 -6.40
N SER A 23 -6.04 -8.41 -6.78
CA SER A 23 -5.66 -7.33 -5.87
C SER A 23 -6.79 -6.33 -5.63
N ASP A 24 -7.69 -6.17 -6.60
CA ASP A 24 -8.89 -5.33 -6.53
C ASP A 24 -9.97 -5.85 -7.49
N ALA A 25 -11.20 -5.32 -7.40
CA ALA A 25 -12.35 -5.69 -8.24
C ALA A 25 -12.08 -5.64 -9.76
N GLY A 26 -11.06 -4.88 -10.20
CA GLY A 26 -10.65 -4.79 -11.60
C GLY A 26 -9.18 -5.13 -11.88
N ASP A 27 -8.41 -5.57 -10.87
CA ASP A 27 -6.98 -5.88 -11.04
C ASP A 27 -6.70 -7.35 -10.73
N ARG A 28 -6.36 -8.11 -11.78
CA ARG A 28 -6.06 -9.54 -11.67
C ARG A 28 -4.82 -9.90 -12.48
N SER A 29 -4.03 -10.82 -11.94
CA SER A 29 -2.97 -11.47 -12.72
C SER A 29 -3.59 -12.40 -13.76
N LYS A 30 -2.95 -12.53 -14.92
CA LYS A 30 -3.32 -13.50 -15.95
C LYS A 30 -2.88 -14.91 -15.56
N ASN A 31 -1.74 -15.01 -14.88
CA ASN A 31 -1.12 -16.27 -14.49
C ASN A 31 -0.10 -16.04 -13.36
N LYS A 32 0.50 -17.15 -12.89
CA LYS A 32 1.56 -17.16 -11.88
C LYS A 32 2.75 -16.29 -12.26
N ALA A 33 3.23 -16.40 -13.50
CA ALA A 33 4.43 -15.69 -13.96
C ALA A 33 4.26 -14.15 -13.85
N GLN A 34 3.11 -13.62 -14.25
CA GLN A 34 2.83 -12.19 -14.15
C GLN A 34 2.79 -11.72 -12.69
N LYS A 35 2.15 -12.49 -11.79
CA LYS A 35 2.10 -12.15 -10.37
C LYS A 35 3.49 -12.24 -9.73
N ARG A 36 4.28 -13.27 -10.09
CA ARG A 36 5.65 -13.43 -9.63
C ARG A 36 6.53 -12.26 -10.04
N GLU A 37 6.45 -11.81 -11.28
CA GLU A 37 7.19 -10.63 -11.74
C GLU A 37 6.82 -9.37 -10.93
N TRP A 38 5.54 -9.19 -10.63
CA TRP A 38 5.08 -8.10 -9.77
C TRP A 38 5.62 -8.25 -8.34
N LEU A 39 5.58 -9.45 -7.74
CA LEU A 39 6.11 -9.71 -6.40
C LEU A 39 7.61 -9.42 -6.32
N VAL A 40 8.38 -9.86 -7.32
CA VAL A 40 9.82 -9.58 -7.40
C VAL A 40 10.08 -8.08 -7.45
N LYS A 41 9.37 -7.33 -8.32
CA LYS A 41 9.50 -5.86 -8.39
C LYS A 41 9.08 -5.18 -7.10
N PHE A 42 8.04 -5.69 -6.44
CA PHE A 42 7.58 -5.19 -5.16
C PHE A 42 8.67 -5.35 -4.08
N PHE A 43 9.22 -6.55 -3.94
CA PHE A 43 10.21 -6.85 -2.92
C PHE A 43 11.55 -6.14 -3.16
N GLN A 44 11.92 -5.84 -4.42
CA GLN A 44 13.08 -4.97 -4.71
C GLN A 44 12.99 -3.57 -4.10
N LEU A 45 11.78 -3.07 -3.81
CA LEU A 45 11.58 -1.77 -3.15
C LEU A 45 11.67 -1.87 -1.62
N ILE A 46 11.66 -3.09 -1.10
CA ILE A 46 11.73 -3.37 0.33
C ILE A 46 13.19 -3.56 0.71
N GLN A 47 13.68 -2.72 1.62
CA GLN A 47 15.01 -2.86 2.20
C GLN A 47 15.03 -3.92 3.29
N LYS A 48 13.94 -4.00 4.06
CA LYS A 48 13.86 -4.85 5.24
C LYS A 48 12.42 -5.26 5.52
N VAL A 49 12.24 -6.54 5.83
CA VAL A 49 11.02 -7.06 6.43
C VAL A 49 11.09 -6.88 7.95
N ASP A 50 10.29 -5.99 8.51
CA ASP A 50 10.29 -5.72 9.94
C ASP A 50 9.42 -6.72 10.71
N LYS A 51 8.20 -6.97 10.21
CA LYS A 51 7.24 -7.86 10.86
C LYS A 51 6.22 -8.39 9.87
N ILE A 52 5.88 -9.66 10.01
CA ILE A 52 4.71 -10.27 9.36
C ILE A 52 3.97 -11.03 10.45
N GLU A 53 2.70 -10.69 10.71
CA GLU A 53 1.87 -11.38 11.69
C GLU A 53 0.63 -11.97 11.06
N LEU A 54 0.34 -13.23 11.40
CA LEU A 54 -0.93 -13.88 11.10
C LEU A 54 -1.85 -13.68 12.31
N TYR A 55 -2.98 -13.01 12.14
CA TYR A 55 -3.97 -12.79 13.19
C TYR A 55 -5.00 -13.92 13.29
N GLY A 56 -5.29 -14.57 12.17
CA GLY A 56 -6.29 -15.62 12.12
C GLY A 56 -6.38 -16.26 10.76
N GLN A 57 -6.76 -17.53 10.75
CA GLN A 57 -6.96 -18.32 9.55
C GLN A 57 -8.23 -19.15 9.72
N THR A 58 -9.03 -19.22 8.66
CA THR A 58 -10.17 -20.11 8.57
C THR A 58 -10.08 -20.92 7.29
N VAL A 59 -10.56 -22.16 7.34
CA VAL A 59 -10.62 -23.04 6.17
C VAL A 59 -12.02 -23.61 6.11
N THR A 60 -12.65 -23.48 4.95
CA THR A 60 -14.01 -23.95 4.67
C THR A 60 -14.01 -24.66 3.32
N GLY A 61 -14.03 -25.99 3.36
CA GLY A 61 -13.89 -26.81 2.16
C GLY A 61 -12.55 -26.55 1.48
N ASN A 62 -12.59 -26.12 0.22
CA ASN A 62 -11.42 -25.78 -0.58
C ASN A 62 -11.04 -24.29 -0.54
N VAL A 63 -11.66 -23.49 0.33
CA VAL A 63 -11.39 -22.06 0.49
C VAL A 63 -10.74 -21.80 1.83
N SER A 64 -9.67 -21.03 1.87
CA SER A 64 -9.06 -20.53 3.11
C SER A 64 -9.05 -19.01 3.16
N HIS A 65 -9.29 -18.43 4.32
CA HIS A 65 -9.07 -17.00 4.58
C HIS A 65 -7.94 -16.86 5.58
N SER A 66 -7.04 -15.90 5.38
CA SER A 66 -5.93 -15.61 6.30
C SER A 66 -5.79 -14.10 6.48
N LYS A 67 -5.76 -13.62 7.73
CA LYS A 67 -5.61 -12.20 8.07
C LYS A 67 -4.18 -11.92 8.47
N PHE A 68 -3.49 -11.05 7.73
CA PHE A 68 -2.10 -10.68 7.97
C PHE A 68 -1.93 -9.19 8.29
N SER A 69 -0.89 -8.84 9.05
CA SER A 69 -0.22 -7.53 8.95
C SER A 69 1.16 -7.70 8.35
N PHE A 70 1.53 -6.74 7.51
CA PHE A 70 2.84 -6.63 6.91
C PHE A 70 3.44 -5.29 7.33
N HIS A 71 4.65 -5.34 7.88
CA HIS A 71 5.44 -4.19 8.30
C HIS A 71 6.78 -4.29 7.61
N PHE A 72 7.04 -3.37 6.68
CA PHE A 72 8.24 -3.35 5.87
C PHE A 72 8.89 -1.96 5.92
N THR A 73 10.21 -1.92 5.76
CA THR A 73 10.97 -0.69 5.53
C THR A 73 11.43 -0.67 4.08
N THR A 74 11.13 0.42 3.38
CA THR A 74 11.50 0.63 1.97
C THR A 74 12.96 1.07 1.83
N THR A 75 13.52 0.96 0.63
CA THR A 75 14.90 1.40 0.29
C THR A 75 15.17 2.88 0.52
N TRP A 76 14.13 3.69 0.62
CA TRP A 76 14.17 5.13 0.91
C TRP A 76 13.79 5.45 2.37
N GLY A 77 13.74 4.43 3.24
CA GLY A 77 13.62 4.57 4.70
C GLY A 77 12.20 4.80 5.22
N ALA A 78 11.17 4.73 4.38
CA ALA A 78 9.78 4.81 4.87
C ALA A 78 9.26 3.46 5.35
N GLN A 79 8.41 3.50 6.37
CA GLN A 79 7.70 2.33 6.89
C GLN A 79 6.38 2.14 6.15
N LEU A 80 6.22 0.97 5.55
CA LEU A 80 4.97 0.49 4.97
C LEU A 80 4.34 -0.48 5.96
N VAL A 81 3.15 -0.13 6.44
CA VAL A 81 2.36 -1.00 7.31
C VAL A 81 0.97 -1.13 6.70
N TRP A 82 0.55 -2.35 6.42
CA TRP A 82 -0.82 -2.62 6.01
C TRP A 82 -1.32 -3.93 6.56
N LYS A 83 -2.65 -4.08 6.54
CA LYS A 83 -3.37 -5.28 6.97
C LYS A 83 -4.23 -5.75 5.81
N GLU A 84 -4.16 -7.03 5.52
CA GLU A 84 -4.93 -7.62 4.44
C GLU A 84 -5.53 -8.95 4.88
N ILE A 85 -6.65 -9.28 4.25
CA ILE A 85 -7.24 -10.61 4.30
C ILE A 85 -7.04 -11.24 2.94
N ILE A 86 -6.44 -12.42 2.95
CA ILE A 86 -6.19 -13.20 1.75
C ILE A 86 -7.17 -14.36 1.73
N ARG A 87 -8.06 -14.40 0.74
CA ARG A 87 -8.87 -15.58 0.43
C ARG A 87 -8.15 -16.38 -0.66
N ARG A 88 -7.94 -17.67 -0.42
CA ARG A 88 -7.35 -18.59 -1.40
C ARG A 88 -8.32 -19.72 -1.68
N THR A 89 -8.45 -20.10 -2.94
CA THR A 89 -9.12 -21.31 -3.36
C THR A 89 -8.08 -22.33 -3.78
N TRP A 90 -8.19 -23.54 -3.24
CA TRP A 90 -7.26 -24.63 -3.39
C TRP A 90 -7.83 -25.71 -4.30
N LYS A 91 -6.95 -26.34 -5.07
CA LYS A 91 -7.22 -27.54 -5.86
C LYS A 91 -5.93 -28.33 -5.97
N ASP A 92 -5.98 -29.63 -5.67
CA ASP A 92 -4.83 -30.54 -5.75
C ASP A 92 -3.60 -30.00 -4.98
N ASP A 93 -3.84 -29.52 -3.75
CA ASP A 93 -2.85 -28.88 -2.85
C ASP A 93 -2.20 -27.58 -3.37
N LEU A 94 -2.69 -27.05 -4.50
CA LEU A 94 -2.23 -25.79 -5.09
C LEU A 94 -3.30 -24.70 -5.02
N VAL A 95 -2.86 -23.46 -4.87
CA VAL A 95 -3.72 -22.28 -4.97
C VAL A 95 -4.01 -22.01 -6.44
N ILE A 96 -5.29 -22.00 -6.79
CA ILE A 96 -5.78 -21.71 -8.15
C ILE A 96 -6.41 -20.33 -8.26
N ASP A 97 -6.82 -19.73 -7.13
CA ASP A 97 -7.38 -18.39 -7.09
C ASP A 97 -7.03 -17.73 -5.76
N GLU A 98 -6.69 -16.45 -5.78
CA GLU A 98 -6.37 -15.66 -4.60
C GLU A 98 -7.03 -14.28 -4.67
N TYR A 99 -7.62 -13.80 -3.58
CA TYR A 99 -8.22 -12.47 -3.46
C TYR A 99 -7.66 -11.75 -2.25
N TYR A 100 -7.25 -10.51 -2.45
CA TYR A 100 -6.83 -9.60 -1.39
C TYR A 100 -7.97 -8.66 -1.03
N TYR A 101 -8.27 -8.56 0.26
CA TYR A 101 -9.26 -7.62 0.79
C TYR A 101 -8.60 -6.71 1.80
N GLU A 102 -8.82 -5.41 1.66
CA GLU A 102 -8.42 -4.39 2.63
C GLU A 102 -9.53 -4.26 3.68
N GLY A 103 -9.22 -4.48 4.97
CA GLY A 103 -10.19 -4.33 6.07
C GLY A 103 -10.46 -5.57 6.93
N GLU A 104 -11.37 -5.45 7.89
CA GLU A 104 -11.75 -6.52 8.82
C GLU A 104 -12.73 -7.52 8.18
N LEU A 105 -12.62 -8.79 8.59
CA LEU A 105 -13.48 -9.87 8.08
C LEU A 105 -14.93 -9.48 8.31
N PRO A 106 -15.85 -9.61 7.32
CA PRO A 106 -17.25 -9.69 7.66
C PRO A 106 -17.40 -10.91 8.58
N GLU A 107 -17.94 -10.69 9.78
CA GLU A 107 -18.31 -11.79 10.67
C GLU A 107 -19.31 -12.67 9.94
N THR A 108 -18.82 -13.76 9.35
CA THR A 108 -19.68 -14.83 8.88
C THR A 108 -20.37 -15.38 10.11
N LYS A 109 -21.66 -15.05 10.22
CA LYS A 109 -22.59 -15.57 11.23
C LYS A 109 -22.33 -17.06 11.42
N LYS A 110 -22.12 -17.44 12.67
CA LYS A 110 -22.19 -18.82 13.13
C LYS A 110 -23.59 -19.35 12.79
N GLU A 111 -23.65 -20.39 11.97
CA GLU A 111 -24.79 -21.29 11.95
C GLU A 111 -24.25 -22.72 12.13
N GLU A 112 -24.83 -23.39 13.11
CA GLU A 112 -24.33 -24.58 13.78
C GLU A 112 -25.11 -25.82 13.30
N LYS A 113 -24.42 -26.97 13.28
CA LYS A 113 -24.92 -28.38 13.28
C LYS A 113 -25.42 -28.95 11.94
N THR A 114 -25.10 -30.17 11.47
CA THR A 114 -24.52 -31.44 12.01
C THR A 114 -24.45 -32.45 10.82
N PRO A 115 -24.01 -33.73 10.94
CA PRO A 115 -22.76 -34.31 11.41
C PRO A 115 -22.04 -35.15 10.32
N SER A 116 -20.84 -35.63 10.67
CA SER A 116 -19.94 -36.53 9.91
C SER A 116 -20.58 -37.86 9.43
N PRO A 117 -19.91 -38.63 8.53
CA PRO A 117 -19.19 -39.80 9.05
C PRO A 117 -17.77 -40.03 8.48
N ALA A 118 -16.80 -39.98 9.38
CA ALA A 118 -15.84 -41.02 9.74
C ALA A 118 -15.14 -41.91 8.67
N LYS A 119 -13.80 -41.75 8.65
CA LYS A 119 -12.73 -42.77 8.83
C LYS A 119 -12.23 -43.62 7.64
N LYS A 120 -10.97 -43.37 7.29
CA LYS A 120 -9.79 -44.28 7.45
C LYS A 120 -8.52 -43.42 7.42
N ALA A 121 -8.01 -42.92 8.55
CA ALA A 121 -7.02 -43.54 9.45
C ALA A 121 -5.76 -44.09 8.76
N ILE A 122 -4.60 -43.44 8.96
CA ILE A 122 -3.36 -44.06 9.48
C ILE A 122 -2.59 -43.02 10.35
N LYS A 123 -2.70 -43.26 11.66
CA LYS A 123 -1.72 -43.19 12.77
C LYS A 123 -0.99 -41.89 13.16
N LYS A 124 -1.46 -41.40 14.33
CA LYS A 124 -0.80 -40.62 15.40
C LYS A 124 0.61 -41.09 15.75
N ALA A 125 1.48 -40.13 16.08
CA ALA A 125 2.17 -40.09 17.37
C ALA A 125 2.50 -38.65 17.78
N ALA A 126 2.05 -38.24 18.96
CA ALA A 126 2.42 -37.05 19.72
C ALA A 126 2.18 -37.41 21.21
N PRO A 127 2.63 -36.65 22.22
CA PRO A 127 3.74 -35.68 22.31
C PRO A 127 4.62 -35.93 23.57
N LYS A 128 5.72 -35.18 23.77
CA LYS A 128 6.17 -34.79 25.13
C LYS A 128 7.13 -33.58 25.11
N LYS A 129 6.97 -32.77 26.15
CA LYS A 129 7.54 -31.44 26.46
C LYS A 129 8.86 -31.60 27.24
N VAL A 130 9.61 -30.49 27.37
CA VAL A 130 10.46 -30.03 28.50
C VAL A 130 11.97 -29.74 28.18
N LYS A 131 12.31 -28.44 28.37
CA LYS A 131 13.56 -27.76 28.84
C LYS A 131 14.93 -27.91 28.15
N GLU A 132 15.46 -26.76 27.73
CA GLU A 132 16.67 -26.07 28.23
C GLU A 132 17.86 -26.91 28.72
N ALA A 133 18.98 -26.87 27.96
CA ALA A 133 20.36 -26.66 28.45
C ALA A 133 21.39 -26.71 27.28
N THR A 134 22.11 -25.62 27.06
CA THR A 134 23.56 -25.62 26.70
C THR A 134 24.37 -25.74 28.01
N PRO A 135 25.61 -26.28 28.09
CA PRO A 135 26.80 -25.97 27.26
C PRO A 135 27.66 -27.24 26.93
N SER A 136 28.74 -27.26 26.13
CA SER A 136 30.03 -26.59 26.36
C SER A 136 31.04 -26.82 25.21
N LYS A 137 32.00 -25.89 25.15
CA LYS A 137 33.15 -25.71 24.26
C LYS A 137 34.38 -26.50 24.79
N PRO A 138 35.45 -26.72 23.99
CA PRO A 138 36.73 -25.99 24.20
C PRO A 138 37.39 -25.55 22.86
N ALA A 139 37.74 -24.27 22.61
CA ALA A 139 38.92 -23.49 23.07
C ALA A 139 40.18 -23.75 22.20
N ALA A 140 41.07 -22.83 21.82
CA ALA A 140 41.21 -21.36 21.89
C ALA A 140 42.52 -20.95 21.18
N LYS A 141 42.60 -19.70 20.67
CA LYS A 141 43.75 -18.75 20.77
C LYS A 141 43.32 -17.44 20.07
N LYS A 142 42.81 -16.42 20.78
CA LYS A 142 43.49 -15.33 21.53
C LYS A 142 44.52 -14.53 20.73
N THR A 143 44.17 -13.28 20.42
CA THR A 143 44.88 -12.07 20.88
C THR A 143 43.90 -10.88 20.92
N THR A 144 43.88 -10.16 22.03
CA THR A 144 43.27 -8.84 22.32
C THR A 144 44.40 -7.93 22.86
N PRO A 145 44.18 -6.71 23.40
CA PRO A 145 43.21 -5.63 23.16
C PRO A 145 43.89 -4.22 23.03
N LYS A 146 43.14 -3.16 22.68
CA LYS A 146 43.33 -1.86 23.37
C LYS A 146 42.06 -1.01 23.41
N LYS A 147 41.64 -0.73 24.66
CA LYS A 147 40.64 0.24 25.13
C LYS A 147 41.37 1.54 25.48
N VAL A 148 40.63 2.65 25.54
CA VAL A 148 40.72 3.86 26.43
C VAL A 148 40.15 5.05 25.62
N VAL A 149 38.90 5.51 25.87
CA VAL A 149 38.47 6.56 26.85
C VAL A 149 38.90 7.96 26.38
N ALA A 150 38.16 9.07 26.47
CA ALA A 150 36.79 9.47 26.75
C ALA A 150 36.75 11.03 26.67
N GLN A 151 35.56 11.63 26.84
CA GLN A 151 35.30 13.02 27.30
C GLN A 151 35.56 14.15 26.29
N LYS A 152 34.89 15.31 26.31
CA LYS A 152 33.71 15.89 26.98
C LYS A 152 33.55 17.30 26.36
N VAL A 153 32.30 17.74 26.14
CA VAL A 153 31.70 19.06 26.52
C VAL A 153 32.35 20.33 25.89
N VAL A 154 31.60 21.32 25.38
CA VAL A 154 31.13 22.49 26.13
C VAL A 154 30.21 23.39 25.26
N LYS A 155 29.01 23.68 25.81
CA LYS A 155 28.20 24.94 25.86
C LYS A 155 28.04 25.82 24.61
N LYS A 156 26.79 26.10 24.19
CA LYS A 156 25.84 27.16 24.65
C LYS A 156 26.12 28.54 24.04
N ALA A 157 25.21 29.00 23.17
CA ALA A 157 24.77 30.40 23.10
C ALA A 157 23.47 30.53 22.26
N ALA A 158 22.34 30.68 22.95
CA ALA A 158 21.31 31.68 22.60
C ALA A 158 21.40 32.77 23.71
N PRO A 159 20.80 33.97 23.62
CA PRO A 159 19.78 34.46 22.67
C PRO A 159 19.99 35.91 22.19
N THR A 160 19.10 36.45 21.34
CA THR A 160 18.64 37.88 21.30
C THR A 160 17.52 38.00 20.25
N LYS A 161 16.24 38.01 20.67
CA LYS A 161 15.34 39.17 20.84
C LYS A 161 15.07 40.00 19.57
N SER A 162 13.79 39.98 19.16
CA SER A 162 13.09 40.85 18.20
C SER A 162 13.26 42.36 18.49
N PRO A 163 12.86 43.23 17.56
CA PRO A 163 11.50 43.79 17.67
C PRO A 163 10.73 43.97 16.35
N ALA A 164 9.41 44.03 16.55
CA ALA A 164 8.30 44.33 15.64
C ALA A 164 8.52 45.51 14.66
N LYS A 165 7.75 45.57 13.55
CA LYS A 165 6.41 46.22 13.47
C LYS A 165 6.05 46.56 12.01
N LYS A 166 4.78 46.29 11.66
CA LYS A 166 3.92 46.88 10.61
C LYS A 166 4.56 47.49 9.35
N ALA A 167 4.16 46.95 8.20
CA ALA A 167 3.54 47.76 7.15
C ALA A 167 2.61 46.87 6.30
N ALA A 168 1.30 47.12 6.41
CA ALA A 168 0.34 46.67 5.43
C ALA A 168 0.30 47.70 4.30
N PRO A 169 0.29 47.27 3.03
CA PRO A 169 -0.41 48.00 2.00
C PRO A 169 -1.61 47.18 1.51
N LYS A 170 -2.79 47.84 1.54
CA LYS A 170 -3.94 47.50 0.71
C LYS A 170 -3.47 47.21 -0.71
N ILE A 171 -3.83 46.06 -1.28
CA ILE A 171 -3.85 45.87 -2.72
C ILE A 171 -5.21 45.32 -3.14
N THR A 172 -5.85 46.15 -3.94
CA THR A 172 -7.07 46.00 -4.71
C THR A 172 -7.01 44.81 -5.67
N ALA A 173 -8.19 44.23 -5.92
CA ALA A 173 -8.41 43.21 -6.93
C ALA A 173 -7.92 43.67 -8.32
N LYS A 174 -6.87 43.04 -8.83
CA LYS A 174 -6.62 42.88 -10.27
C LYS A 174 -5.87 41.57 -10.51
N LYS A 175 -6.51 40.72 -11.32
CA LYS A 175 -6.06 39.50 -11.99
C LYS A 175 -4.56 39.55 -12.33
N VAL A 176 -3.71 38.94 -11.50
CA VAL A 176 -2.32 38.64 -11.84
C VAL A 176 -2.21 37.15 -12.11
N VAL A 177 -2.03 36.81 -13.38
CA VAL A 177 -1.62 35.50 -13.86
C VAL A 177 -0.21 35.26 -13.34
N LYS A 178 -0.09 34.83 -12.07
CA LYS A 178 1.20 34.50 -11.48
C LYS A 178 1.63 33.17 -12.07
N LYS A 179 2.44 33.25 -13.13
CA LYS A 179 3.20 32.15 -13.73
C LYS A 179 3.91 31.44 -12.57
N ALA A 180 3.36 30.29 -12.18
CA ALA A 180 3.85 29.54 -11.04
C ALA A 180 5.24 28.98 -11.37
N ALA A 181 6.19 29.19 -10.45
CA ALA A 181 7.46 28.49 -10.35
C ALA A 181 7.29 26.98 -10.62
N PRO A 182 8.34 26.24 -11.01
CA PRO A 182 8.24 24.80 -11.30
C PRO A 182 7.79 24.08 -10.02
N LYS A 183 6.47 23.91 -9.90
CA LYS A 183 5.83 23.32 -8.75
C LYS A 183 6.11 21.83 -8.82
N LYS A 184 6.56 21.28 -7.70
CA LYS A 184 6.52 19.85 -7.44
C LYS A 184 5.16 19.29 -7.91
N PRO A 185 5.12 18.05 -8.42
CA PRO A 185 3.86 17.41 -8.78
C PRO A 185 2.87 17.52 -7.62
N ASP A 186 1.64 17.96 -7.91
CA ASP A 186 0.59 18.01 -6.89
C ASP A 186 0.02 16.60 -6.68
N ASP A 187 -0.51 16.34 -5.48
CA ASP A 187 -1.19 15.07 -5.20
C ASP A 187 -2.60 15.05 -5.81
N LEU A 188 -2.68 14.64 -7.07
CA LEU A 188 -3.96 14.56 -7.81
C LEU A 188 -4.97 13.59 -7.18
N LYS A 189 -4.54 12.71 -6.26
CA LYS A 189 -5.41 11.79 -5.52
C LYS A 189 -6.38 12.51 -4.57
N LYS A 190 -6.18 13.80 -4.32
CA LYS A 190 -7.13 14.65 -3.56
C LYS A 190 -8.43 14.92 -4.32
N ILE A 191 -8.43 14.67 -5.63
CA ILE A 191 -9.60 14.81 -6.49
C ILE A 191 -10.35 13.49 -6.50
N GLU A 192 -11.64 13.54 -6.19
CA GLU A 192 -12.50 12.37 -6.16
C GLU A 192 -12.66 11.78 -7.56
N GLY A 193 -12.57 10.45 -7.64
CA GLY A 193 -12.53 9.72 -8.90
C GLY A 193 -11.13 9.60 -9.50
N ILE A 194 -10.11 10.30 -8.97
CA ILE A 194 -8.70 10.11 -9.37
C ILE A 194 -8.01 9.17 -8.39
N GLY A 195 -7.99 7.88 -8.74
CA GLY A 195 -7.19 6.88 -8.02
C GLY A 195 -5.68 6.97 -8.34
N PRO A 196 -4.82 6.25 -7.60
CA PRO A 196 -3.36 6.28 -7.80
C PRO A 196 -2.92 6.03 -9.24
N LYS A 197 -3.60 5.11 -9.94
CA LYS A 197 -3.28 4.78 -11.32
C LYS A 197 -3.72 5.86 -12.32
N ILE A 198 -4.85 6.52 -12.07
CA ILE A 198 -5.32 7.65 -12.89
C ILE A 198 -4.40 8.85 -12.69
N ALA A 199 -4.01 9.13 -11.45
CA ALA A 199 -3.03 10.18 -11.15
C ALA A 199 -1.71 9.95 -11.92
N GLN A 200 -1.25 8.71 -12.00
CA GLN A 200 -0.08 8.34 -12.79
C GLN A 200 -0.32 8.59 -14.29
N LEU A 201 -1.42 8.11 -14.87
CA LEU A 201 -1.76 8.31 -16.28
C LEU A 201 -1.86 9.80 -16.66
N LEU A 202 -2.44 10.62 -15.79
CA LEU A 202 -2.52 12.06 -15.99
C LEU A 202 -1.14 12.71 -15.93
N THR A 203 -0.29 12.28 -15.00
CA THR A 203 1.09 12.74 -14.88
C THR A 203 1.91 12.37 -16.13
N ASP A 204 1.76 11.13 -16.61
CA ASP A 204 2.39 10.62 -17.84
C ASP A 204 1.91 11.41 -19.07
N ALA A 205 0.64 11.83 -19.09
CA ALA A 205 0.07 12.73 -20.10
C ALA A 205 0.43 14.21 -19.90
N GLY A 206 1.35 14.53 -18.97
CA GLY A 206 1.88 15.85 -18.68
C GLY A 206 1.00 16.72 -17.77
N ILE A 207 -0.09 16.17 -17.23
CA ILE A 207 -1.00 16.80 -16.27
C ILE A 207 -0.58 16.37 -14.86
N SER A 208 0.43 17.04 -14.30
CA SER A 208 1.03 16.71 -13.00
C SER A 208 0.65 17.66 -11.87
N THR A 209 -0.20 18.67 -12.12
CA THR A 209 -0.57 19.70 -11.14
C THR A 209 -2.07 19.99 -11.18
N PHE A 210 -2.63 20.46 -10.06
CA PHE A 210 -4.03 20.89 -9.99
C PHE A 210 -4.31 22.01 -10.99
N ALA A 211 -3.33 22.90 -11.22
CA ALA A 211 -3.45 23.98 -12.20
C ALA A 211 -3.60 23.45 -13.63
N LYS A 212 -2.86 22.41 -14.01
CA LYS A 212 -2.98 21.78 -15.34
C LYS A 212 -4.25 20.95 -15.47
N LEU A 213 -4.67 20.28 -14.39
CA LEU A 213 -5.90 19.49 -14.38
C LEU A 213 -7.13 20.40 -14.47
N ALA A 214 -7.12 21.55 -13.78
CA ALA A 214 -8.19 22.55 -13.81
C ALA A 214 -8.39 23.20 -15.20
N THR A 215 -7.37 23.20 -16.05
CA THR A 215 -7.45 23.72 -17.42
C THR A 215 -7.58 22.63 -18.48
N ALA A 216 -7.52 21.35 -18.07
CA ALA A 216 -7.66 20.24 -18.98
C ALA A 216 -9.12 20.13 -19.47
N LYS A 217 -9.30 19.97 -20.79
CA LYS A 217 -10.62 19.71 -21.37
C LYS A 217 -11.07 18.29 -21.04
N GLN A 218 -12.37 18.13 -20.80
CA GLN A 218 -12.96 16.83 -20.52
C GLN A 218 -12.67 15.81 -21.64
N ASP A 219 -12.67 16.22 -22.91
CA ASP A 219 -12.37 15.34 -24.04
C ASP A 219 -10.94 14.81 -24.01
N LYS A 220 -9.98 15.67 -23.61
CA LYS A 220 -8.58 15.25 -23.45
C LYS A 220 -8.44 14.25 -22.30
N LEU A 221 -9.13 14.50 -21.17
CA LEU A 221 -9.12 13.58 -20.03
C LEU A 221 -9.75 12.23 -20.42
N LYS A 222 -10.88 12.23 -21.12
CA LYS A 222 -11.52 11.01 -21.65
C LYS A 222 -10.59 10.27 -22.62
N ALA A 223 -9.88 10.98 -23.51
CA ALA A 223 -8.94 10.36 -24.44
C ALA A 223 -7.77 9.68 -23.71
N ILE A 224 -7.21 10.32 -22.67
CA ILE A 224 -6.15 9.74 -21.82
C ILE A 224 -6.64 8.47 -21.14
N LEU A 225 -7.86 8.49 -20.56
CA LEU A 225 -8.45 7.32 -19.91
C LEU A 225 -8.76 6.20 -20.91
N ALA A 226 -9.27 6.55 -22.09
CA ALA A 226 -9.57 5.58 -23.15
C ALA A 226 -8.30 4.91 -23.68
N ALA A 227 -7.23 5.68 -23.89
CA ALA A 227 -5.92 5.17 -24.29
C ALA A 227 -5.31 4.24 -23.23
N ALA A 228 -5.59 4.49 -21.94
CA ALA A 228 -5.15 3.64 -20.84
C ALA A 228 -5.91 2.31 -20.73
N GLY A 229 -7.06 2.17 -21.39
CA GLY A 229 -7.79 0.92 -21.54
C GLY A 229 -9.25 0.96 -21.07
N ASN A 230 -9.99 -0.08 -21.45
CA ASN A 230 -11.44 -0.14 -21.27
C ASN A 230 -11.90 -0.06 -19.80
N ARG A 231 -11.03 -0.46 -18.85
CA ARG A 231 -11.31 -0.41 -17.40
C ARG A 231 -11.52 1.01 -16.87
N TYR A 232 -10.97 2.03 -17.54
CA TYR A 232 -11.08 3.42 -17.07
C TYR A 232 -12.27 4.17 -17.65
N LYS A 233 -13.02 3.57 -18.60
CA LYS A 233 -14.20 4.19 -19.23
C LYS A 233 -15.34 4.44 -18.24
N MET A 234 -15.38 3.71 -17.13
CA MET A 234 -16.38 3.88 -16.07
C MET A 234 -16.10 5.13 -15.21
N HIS A 235 -14.88 5.67 -15.23
CA HIS A 235 -14.57 6.92 -14.53
C HIS A 235 -15.01 8.12 -15.35
N ASN A 236 -15.68 9.07 -14.69
CA ASN A 236 -16.13 10.29 -15.34
C ASN A 236 -15.22 11.47 -14.98
N PRO A 237 -14.43 12.00 -15.94
CA PRO A 237 -13.57 13.15 -15.67
C PRO A 237 -14.32 14.50 -15.66
N ALA A 238 -15.65 14.52 -15.79
CA ALA A 238 -16.44 15.74 -15.87
C ALA A 238 -16.19 16.71 -14.69
N THR A 239 -16.06 16.17 -13.48
CA THR A 239 -15.93 16.97 -12.26
C THR A 239 -14.48 17.23 -11.87
N TRP A 240 -13.50 16.57 -12.50
CA TRP A 240 -12.09 16.69 -12.12
C TRP A 240 -11.52 18.09 -12.35
N PRO A 241 -11.80 18.80 -13.46
CA PRO A 241 -11.32 20.17 -13.64
C PRO A 241 -11.89 21.13 -12.60
N GLU A 242 -13.17 20.95 -12.23
CA GLU A 242 -13.86 21.78 -11.23
C GLU A 242 -13.25 21.55 -9.83
N GLN A 243 -13.12 20.30 -9.42
CA GLN A 243 -12.46 19.93 -8.17
C GLN A 243 -11.00 20.41 -8.13
N ALA A 244 -10.25 20.27 -9.23
CA ALA A 244 -8.87 20.73 -9.32
C ALA A 244 -8.76 22.26 -9.24
N ASN A 245 -9.79 22.98 -9.69
CA ASN A 245 -9.86 24.43 -9.54
C ASN A 245 -10.00 24.84 -8.08
N LEU A 246 -10.79 24.11 -7.28
CA LEU A 246 -10.89 24.33 -5.84
C LEU A 246 -9.59 23.97 -5.13
N ALA A 247 -9.00 22.81 -5.46
CA ALA A 247 -7.74 22.35 -4.88
C ALA A 247 -6.57 23.31 -5.16
N LYS A 248 -6.43 23.84 -6.39
CA LYS A 248 -5.35 24.78 -6.74
C LYS A 248 -5.47 26.12 -6.00
N ASN A 249 -6.69 26.49 -5.61
CA ASN A 249 -6.98 27.71 -4.86
C ASN A 249 -6.91 27.48 -3.34
N GLY A 250 -6.68 26.24 -2.89
CA GLY A 250 -6.67 25.86 -1.47
C GLY A 250 -8.06 25.86 -0.82
N GLN A 251 -9.13 25.81 -1.63
CA GLN A 251 -10.52 25.81 -1.16
C GLN A 251 -10.95 24.39 -0.76
N TRP A 252 -10.28 23.83 0.25
CA TRP A 252 -10.49 22.44 0.67
C TRP A 252 -11.88 22.18 1.27
N ASP A 253 -12.47 23.16 1.96
CA ASP A 253 -13.81 23.05 2.51
C ASP A 253 -14.89 23.03 1.41
N GLU A 254 -14.73 23.85 0.38
CA GLU A 254 -15.63 23.84 -0.79
C GLU A 254 -15.43 22.58 -1.62
N LEU A 255 -14.19 22.10 -1.75
CA LEU A 255 -13.89 20.83 -2.40
C LEU A 255 -14.62 19.70 -1.67
N LYS A 256 -14.55 19.66 -0.34
CA LYS A 256 -15.24 18.64 0.45
C LYS A 256 -16.76 18.72 0.26
N LYS A 257 -17.36 19.91 0.34
CA LYS A 257 -18.80 20.09 0.06
C LYS A 257 -19.20 19.71 -1.36
N LEU A 258 -18.30 19.87 -2.33
CA LEU A 258 -18.53 19.40 -3.69
C LEU A 258 -18.49 17.87 -3.72
N GLN A 259 -17.47 17.25 -3.13
CA GLN A 259 -17.29 15.80 -3.04
C GLN A 259 -18.43 15.11 -2.28
N ASP A 260 -18.92 15.68 -1.18
CA ASP A 260 -20.06 15.15 -0.43
C ASP A 260 -21.37 15.13 -1.25
N ARG A 261 -21.44 15.92 -2.33
CA ARG A 261 -22.57 15.94 -3.29
C ARG A 261 -22.33 15.07 -4.51
N LEU A 262 -21.12 14.54 -4.68
CA LEU A 262 -20.76 13.66 -5.77
C LEU A 262 -20.79 12.21 -5.29
N ASP A 263 -21.14 11.30 -6.20
CA ASP A 263 -21.02 9.85 -5.97
C ASP A 263 -19.90 9.30 -6.86
N GLY A 264 -18.72 9.12 -6.27
CA GLY A 264 -17.54 8.62 -6.97
C GLY A 264 -17.09 9.56 -8.11
N GLY A 265 -17.24 10.88 -7.91
CA GLY A 265 -16.91 11.91 -8.89
C GLY A 265 -17.98 12.13 -9.97
N ARG A 266 -19.16 11.51 -9.85
CA ARG A 266 -20.32 11.75 -10.72
C ARG A 266 -21.38 12.59 -9.99
N ARG A 267 -22.06 13.45 -10.76
CA ARG A 267 -23.26 14.17 -10.29
C ARG A 267 -24.48 13.29 -10.48
#